data_AF-A0A8J6YHT9-F1
#
_entry.id   AF-A0A8J6YHT9-F1
#
_cell.length_a   1.000
_cell.length_b   1.000
_cell.length_c   1.000
_cell.angle_alpha   90.00
_cell.angle_beta   90.00
_cell.angle_gamma   90.00
#
_symmetry.space_group_name_H-M   'P 1'
#
loop_
_entity.id
_entity.type
_entity.pdbx_description
1 polymer ?
#
loop_
_entity_poly.entity_id
_entity_poly.type
_entity_poly.pdbx_seq_one_letter_code
_entity_poly.pdbx_strand_id
1 'polypeptide(L)'
;MDKEQLAQMIAEKIDAALKASDHPKKFFITANGRGVTDGGDLYNAVLKDVLGVVTVALTDIFQTLMAPAPAKGSEKITKNQAKK
;
A
#
# COMPACT_ATOMS: atom_id res chain seq x y z
N MET A 1 2.63 14.44 9.87
CA MET A 1 3.38 13.17 9.80
C MET A 1 4.07 13.14 8.45
N ASP A 2 5.36 12.82 8.41
CA ASP A 2 6.05 12.68 7.11
C ASP A 2 5.63 11.37 6.40
N LYS A 3 5.91 11.26 5.10
CA LYS A 3 5.51 10.10 4.29
C LYS A 3 6.19 8.81 4.74
N GLU A 4 7.45 8.90 5.12
CA GLU A 4 8.31 7.76 5.42
C GLU A 4 7.92 7.12 6.75
N GLN A 5 7.67 7.93 7.78
CA GLN A 5 7.11 7.51 9.06
C GLN A 5 5.74 6.87 8.87
N LEU A 6 4.88 7.43 8.00
CA LEU A 6 3.55 6.87 7.74
C LEU A 6 3.65 5.50 7.05
N ALA A 7 4.51 5.39 6.04
CA ALA A 7 4.77 4.13 5.36
C ALA A 7 5.33 3.07 6.32
N GLN A 8 6.26 3.46 7.20
CA GLN A 8 6.84 2.58 8.21
C GLN A 8 5.78 2.08 9.19
N MET A 9 4.93 2.96 9.73
CA MET A 9 3.85 2.55 10.62
C MET A 9 2.86 1.59 9.94
N ILE A 10 2.52 1.85 8.68
CA ILE A 10 1.61 0.99 7.92
C ILE A 10 2.26 -0.38 7.68
N ALA A 11 3.53 -0.43 7.29
CA ALA A 11 4.28 -1.66 7.11
C ALA A 11 4.32 -2.51 8.40
N GLU A 12 4.59 -1.89 9.55
CA GLU A 12 4.62 -2.56 10.84
C GLU A 12 3.25 -3.14 11.23
N LYS A 13 2.15 -2.40 10.97
CA LYS A 13 0.80 -2.89 11.21
C LYS A 13 0.43 -4.05 10.31
N ILE A 14 0.82 -3.99 9.04
CA ILE A 14 0.62 -5.09 8.08
C ILE A 14 1.40 -6.33 8.51
N ASP A 15 2.66 -6.18 8.91
CA ASP A 15 3.50 -7.30 9.37
C ASP A 15 2.95 -7.93 10.66
N ALA A 16 2.48 -7.12 11.61
CA ALA A 16 1.82 -7.60 12.82
C ALA A 16 0.54 -8.40 12.50
N ALA A 17 -0.29 -7.89 11.57
CA ALA A 17 -1.50 -8.57 11.13
C ALA A 17 -1.17 -9.89 10.40
N LEU A 18 -0.14 -9.89 9.55
CA LEU A 18 0.32 -11.09 8.86
C LEU A 18 0.80 -12.16 9.85
N LYS A 19 1.59 -11.78 10.86
CA LYS A 19 2.06 -12.69 11.92
C LYS A 19 0.93 -13.28 12.76
N ALA A 20 -0.15 -12.52 12.97
CA ALA A 20 -1.34 -12.98 13.67
C ALA A 20 -2.27 -13.85 12.81
N SER A 21 -2.11 -13.79 11.48
CA SER A 21 -2.89 -14.61 10.55
C SER A 21 -2.31 -16.01 10.41
N ASP A 22 -3.18 -17.00 10.24
CA ASP A 22 -2.78 -18.36 9.91
C ASP A 22 -2.67 -18.48 8.37
N HIS A 23 -1.43 -18.48 7.86
CA HIS A 23 -1.14 -18.59 6.42
C HIS A 23 -0.08 -19.67 6.15
N PRO A 24 -0.12 -20.32 4.97
CA PRO A 24 0.85 -21.36 4.63
C PRO A 24 2.27 -20.79 4.60
N LYS A 25 3.15 -21.31 5.45
CA LYS A 25 4.57 -20.88 5.49
C LYS A 25 5.47 -21.75 4.61
N LYS A 26 5.12 -23.02 4.48
CA LYS A 26 5.86 -24.03 3.74
C LYS A 26 4.90 -25.05 3.16
N PHE A 27 5.01 -25.28 1.87
CA PHE A 27 4.28 -26.33 1.16
C PHE A 27 5.02 -26.66 -0.12
N PHE A 28 4.64 -27.77 -0.75
CA PHE A 28 5.30 -28.25 -1.94
C PHE A 28 4.32 -28.31 -3.10
N ILE A 29 4.78 -27.91 -4.29
CA ILE A 29 3.99 -27.97 -5.53
C ILE A 29 4.65 -29.00 -6.44
N THR A 30 3.86 -29.93 -6.95
CA THR A 30 4.31 -30.88 -7.97
C THR A 30 4.25 -30.19 -9.32
N ALA A 31 5.42 -29.97 -9.94
CA ALA A 31 5.50 -29.38 -11.27
C ALA A 31 5.27 -30.48 -12.32
N ASN A 32 4.04 -30.69 -12.79
CA ASN A 32 3.67 -31.51 -13.96
C ASN A 32 4.61 -32.71 -14.25
N GLY A 33 4.81 -33.59 -13.25
CA GLY A 33 5.62 -34.82 -13.39
C GLY A 33 7.15 -34.67 -13.40
N ARG A 34 7.71 -33.48 -13.12
CA ARG A 34 9.17 -33.19 -13.17
C ARG A 34 9.84 -32.96 -11.82
N GLY A 35 9.12 -33.16 -10.71
CA GLY A 35 9.67 -33.05 -9.36
C GLY A 35 8.79 -32.22 -8.42
N VAL A 36 9.29 -32.07 -7.19
CA VAL A 36 8.66 -31.33 -6.11
C VAL A 36 9.41 -30.01 -5.95
N THR A 37 8.71 -28.89 -6.12
CA THR A 37 9.26 -27.54 -5.89
C THR A 37 8.79 -27.04 -4.52
N ASP A 38 9.63 -26.32 -3.79
CA ASP A 38 9.20 -25.61 -2.57
C ASP A 38 8.26 -24.46 -2.97
N GLY A 39 6.97 -24.69 -2.81
CA GLY A 39 5.92 -23.70 -3.07
C GLY A 39 5.85 -22.63 -1.98
N GLY A 40 6.37 -22.94 -0.79
CA GLY A 40 6.47 -21.99 0.31
C GLY A 40 7.33 -20.79 -0.07
N ASP A 41 8.51 -21.03 -0.66
CA ASP A 41 9.41 -19.94 -1.08
C ASP A 41 8.76 -19.03 -2.13
N LEU A 42 8.15 -19.61 -3.16
CA LEU A 42 7.46 -18.83 -4.20
C LEU A 42 6.28 -18.03 -3.60
N TYR A 43 5.45 -18.68 -2.78
CA TYR A 43 4.33 -18.03 -2.11
C TYR A 43 4.78 -16.87 -1.23
N ASN A 44 5.80 -17.07 -0.40
CA ASN A 44 6.31 -16.06 0.52
C ASN A 44 6.92 -14.87 -0.24
N ALA A 45 7.58 -15.11 -1.37
CA ALA A 45 8.09 -14.05 -2.24
C ALA A 45 6.94 -13.19 -2.83
N VAL A 46 5.93 -13.84 -3.41
CA VAL A 46 4.76 -13.14 -3.99
C VAL A 46 3.98 -12.39 -2.90
N LEU A 47 3.78 -13.03 -1.74
CA LEU A 47 3.11 -12.41 -0.61
C LEU A 47 3.85 -11.14 -0.17
N LYS A 48 5.18 -11.19 -0.06
CA LYS A 48 5.99 -10.02 0.29
C LYS A 48 5.80 -8.86 -0.70
N ASP A 49 5.80 -9.13 -2.00
CA ASP A 49 5.59 -8.11 -3.03
C ASP A 49 4.20 -7.47 -2.91
N VAL A 50 3.16 -8.28 -2.69
CA VAL A 50 1.78 -7.82 -2.49
C VAL A 50 1.69 -6.89 -1.27
N LEU A 51 2.30 -7.27 -0.14
CA LEU A 51 2.29 -6.44 1.07
C LEU A 51 3.01 -5.11 0.86
N GLY A 52 4.07 -5.08 0.04
CA GLY A 52 4.73 -3.84 -0.38
C GLY A 52 3.80 -2.91 -1.15
N VAL A 53 3.09 -3.44 -2.16
CA VAL A 53 2.12 -2.67 -2.95
C VAL A 53 0.98 -2.13 -2.07
N VAL A 54 0.45 -2.96 -1.18
CA VAL A 54 -0.61 -2.56 -0.23
C VAL A 54 -0.13 -1.45 0.71
N THR A 55 1.11 -1.52 1.19
CA THR A 55 1.71 -0.48 2.04
C THR A 55 1.76 0.87 1.33
N VAL A 56 2.21 0.90 0.07
CA VAL A 56 2.27 2.13 -0.74
C VAL A 56 0.87 2.70 -0.96
N ALA A 57 -0.08 1.86 -1.40
CA ALA A 57 -1.45 2.29 -1.67
C ALA A 57 -2.13 2.86 -0.42
N LEU A 58 -1.99 2.18 0.73
CA LEU A 58 -2.53 2.68 2.00
C LEU A 58 -1.87 3.99 2.43
N THR A 59 -0.55 4.11 2.26
CA THR A 59 0.17 5.35 2.57
C THR A 59 -0.41 6.52 1.78
N ASP A 60 -0.59 6.37 0.46
CA ASP A 60 -1.12 7.43 -0.40
C ASP A 60 -2.58 7.79 -0.06
N ILE A 61 -3.40 6.80 0.28
CA ILE A 61 -4.78 7.02 0.78
C ILE A 61 -4.75 7.84 2.06
N PHE A 62 -3.94 7.44 3.06
CA PHE A 62 -3.86 8.17 4.32
C PHE A 62 -3.33 9.58 4.15
N GLN A 63 -2.35 9.80 3.27
CA GLN A 63 -1.88 11.16 2.94
C GLN A 63 -3.00 12.02 2.35
N THR A 64 -3.83 11.45 1.49
CA THR A 64 -4.97 12.16 0.88
C THR A 64 -6.03 12.49 1.94
N LEU A 65 -6.33 11.58 2.86
CA LEU A 65 -7.31 11.79 3.93
C LEU A 65 -6.82 12.75 5.03
N MET A 66 -5.50 12.77 5.29
CA MET A 66 -4.87 13.68 6.24
C MET A 66 -4.57 15.05 5.64
N ALA A 67 -4.67 15.21 4.33
CA ALA A 67 -4.54 16.51 3.69
C ALA A 67 -5.69 17.42 4.18
N PRO A 68 -5.40 18.67 4.57
CA PRO A 68 -6.45 19.61 4.93
C PRO A 68 -7.43 19.75 3.77
N ALA A 69 -8.73 19.81 4.07
CA ALA A 69 -9.78 19.96 3.07
C ALA A 69 -9.41 21.09 2.08
N PRO A 70 -9.62 20.93 0.77
CA PRO A 70 -9.34 21.99 -0.19
C PRO A 70 -10.08 23.24 0.29
N ALA A 71 -9.33 24.32 0.53
CA ALA A 71 -9.90 25.57 0.98
C ALA A 71 -10.99 25.99 -0.04
N LYS A 72 -12.26 25.89 0.37
CA LYS A 72 -13.38 26.45 -0.39
C LYS A 72 -13.16 27.95 -0.46
N GLY A 73 -12.54 28.46 -1.53
CA GLY A 73 -12.33 29.91 -1.62
C GLY A 73 -11.43 30.50 -2.71
N SER A 74 -10.96 29.78 -3.73
CA SER A 74 -10.09 30.38 -4.78
C SER A 74 -10.66 30.33 -6.21
N GLU A 75 -11.97 30.13 -6.38
CA GLU A 75 -12.67 30.43 -7.64
C GLU A 75 -13.63 31.60 -7.44
N LYS A 76 -13.11 32.82 -7.38
CA LYS A 76 -13.78 34.06 -7.78
C LYS A 76 -12.75 35.19 -7.71
N ILE A 77 -12.83 36.11 -8.66
CA ILE A 77 -12.01 37.33 -8.82
C ILE A 77 -10.78 37.19 -9.74
N THR A 78 -10.99 36.76 -10.99
CA THR A 78 -10.16 37.26 -12.11
C THR A 78 -10.95 37.39 -13.41
N LYS A 79 -12.12 38.06 -13.40
CA LYS A 79 -12.79 38.48 -14.65
C LYS A 79 -13.38 39.89 -14.66
N ASN A 80 -13.08 40.73 -13.66
CA ASN A 80 -13.59 42.11 -13.61
C ASN A 80 -12.48 43.19 -13.60
N GLN A 81 -11.43 43.00 -14.39
CA GLN A 81 -10.48 44.08 -14.74
C GLN A 81 -10.33 44.26 -16.25
N ALA A 82 -11.43 44.24 -16.98
CA ALA A 82 -11.49 44.79 -18.33
C ALA A 82 -12.72 45.69 -18.47
N LYS A 83 -12.66 46.85 -17.83
CA LYS A 83 -13.47 48.02 -18.21
C LYS A 83 -12.58 49.26 -18.16
N LYS A 84 -12.08 49.67 -19.32
CA LYS A 84 -12.11 51.06 -19.80
C LYS A 84 -11.85 51.07 -21.29
#